data_AF-A0A9D7AM07-F1
#
_entry.id   AF-A0A9D7AM07-F1
#
_cell.length_a   1.000
_cell.length_b   1.000
_cell.length_c   1.000
_cell.angle_alpha   90.00
_cell.angle_beta   90.00
_cell.angle_gamma   90.00
#
_symmetry.space_group_name_H-M   'P 1'
#
loop_
_entity.id
_entity.type
_entity.pdbx_description
1 polymer ?
#
loop_
_entity_poly.entity_id
_entity_poly.type
_entity_poly.pdbx_seq_one_letter_code
_entity_poly.pdbx_strand_id
1 'polypeptide(L)'
;MPPTPTSGAWRTRLAHCFNSHSGKALLLKTPWEFPGWLQFYNAIKPRADKHELWVTNGRINEVWQSGFDDRRKPYTAARGLAQLLFMNEQDAKARGIANGDTVRITNDTVYVQQGMFFGVAADDLDFNSLLAKGHIKVAQGSFDAVAVLDPGMRAGVTKAGFNHSGHQANVVCHAVPDPMTNNYRYKLGRGRVERVGRADPAGETAHGPSLKPRGLV
;
A
#
# COMPACT_ATOMS: atom_id res chain seq x y z
N MET A 1 -44.30 7.11 41.25
CA MET A 1 -43.86 6.33 40.08
C MET A 1 -42.81 7.13 39.33
N PRO A 2 -41.68 6.55 38.91
CA PRO A 2 -40.79 7.22 37.98
C PRO A 2 -41.52 7.45 36.64
N PRO A 3 -41.34 8.60 35.97
CA PRO A 3 -42.01 8.87 34.71
C PRO A 3 -41.56 7.86 33.64
N THR A 4 -42.53 7.26 32.96
CA THR A 4 -42.31 6.36 31.83
C THR A 4 -41.54 7.12 30.73
N PRO A 5 -40.41 6.60 30.21
CA PRO A 5 -39.68 7.28 29.15
C PRO A 5 -40.58 7.43 27.92
N THR A 6 -40.85 8.67 27.51
CA THR A 6 -41.60 8.96 26.29
C THR A 6 -40.90 8.30 25.10
N SER A 7 -41.62 7.45 24.38
CA SER A 7 -41.17 6.58 23.29
C SER A 7 -40.57 7.29 22.06
N GLY A 8 -40.39 8.62 22.10
CA GLY A 8 -39.79 9.43 21.04
C GLY A 8 -38.36 9.93 21.31
N ALA A 9 -37.89 9.96 22.56
CA ALA A 9 -36.59 10.56 22.91
C ALA A 9 -35.38 9.77 22.37
N TRP A 10 -35.53 8.45 22.19
CA TRP A 10 -34.48 7.62 21.60
C TRP A 10 -34.39 7.79 20.08
N ARG A 11 -35.51 8.06 19.40
CA ARG A 11 -35.57 8.25 17.94
C ARG A 11 -34.86 9.53 17.51
N THR A 12 -34.98 10.60 18.28
CA THR A 12 -34.33 11.88 17.97
C THR A 12 -32.82 11.85 18.21
N ARG A 13 -32.34 11.16 19.26
CA ARG A 13 -30.90 11.04 19.51
C ARG A 13 -30.20 10.21 18.44
N LEU A 14 -30.81 9.12 17.99
CA LEU A 14 -30.24 8.28 16.92
C LEU A 14 -30.13 9.02 15.58
N ALA A 15 -31.08 9.92 15.29
CA ALA A 15 -31.15 10.65 14.03
C ALA A 15 -30.40 12.00 14.03
N HIS A 16 -30.20 12.63 15.20
CA HIS A 16 -29.72 14.01 15.29
C HIS A 16 -28.53 14.23 16.22
N CYS A 17 -27.96 13.18 16.82
CA CYS A 17 -26.81 13.29 17.70
C CYS A 17 -25.65 12.40 17.24
N PHE A 18 -24.43 12.87 17.48
CA PHE A 18 -23.24 12.06 17.29
C PHE A 18 -23.10 11.03 18.42
N ASN A 19 -22.44 9.90 18.13
CA ASN A 19 -22.15 8.87 19.11
C ASN A 19 -20.99 9.28 20.05
N SER A 20 -21.19 10.35 20.79
CA SER A 20 -20.30 10.88 21.82
C SER A 20 -21.07 11.13 23.11
N HIS A 21 -20.39 11.28 24.24
CA HIS A 21 -21.06 11.49 25.53
C HIS A 21 -22.01 12.69 25.51
N SER A 22 -21.60 13.79 24.86
CA SER A 22 -22.38 15.02 24.76
C SER A 22 -23.35 15.07 23.57
N GLY A 23 -23.33 14.08 22.68
CA GLY A 23 -24.11 14.09 21.43
C GLY A 23 -23.56 15.03 20.34
N LYS A 24 -22.42 15.71 20.59
CA LYS A 24 -21.77 16.64 19.66
C LYS A 24 -20.61 15.99 18.91
N ALA A 25 -20.32 16.47 17.71
CA ALA A 25 -19.13 16.08 16.97
C ALA A 25 -17.86 16.50 17.72
N LEU A 26 -16.84 15.64 17.71
CA LEU A 26 -15.52 15.94 18.23
C LEU A 26 -14.60 16.26 17.05
N LEU A 27 -14.08 17.49 17.01
CA LEU A 27 -13.09 17.88 16.01
C LEU A 27 -11.69 17.54 16.55
N LEU A 28 -10.96 16.71 15.80
CA LEU A 28 -9.60 16.30 16.16
C LEU A 28 -8.58 17.20 15.46
N LYS A 29 -7.60 17.69 16.23
CA LYS A 29 -6.41 18.32 15.67
C LYS A 29 -5.37 17.24 15.39
N THR A 30 -4.95 17.12 14.14
CA THR A 30 -3.99 16.12 13.68
C THR A 30 -2.78 16.81 13.05
N PRO A 31 -1.87 17.36 13.86
CA PRO A 31 -0.69 18.08 13.37
C PRO A 31 0.27 17.14 12.62
N TRP A 32 0.74 17.56 11.44
CA TRP A 32 1.70 16.76 10.66
C TRP A 32 3.05 16.63 11.37
N GLU A 33 3.40 17.63 12.19
CA GLU A 33 4.64 17.69 12.98
C GLU A 33 4.72 16.63 14.10
N PHE A 34 3.66 15.85 14.33
CA PHE A 34 3.70 14.75 15.28
C PHE A 34 4.86 13.77 14.93
N PRO A 35 5.80 13.52 15.86
CA PRO A 35 7.03 12.79 15.53
C PRO A 35 6.80 11.37 14.98
N GLY A 36 5.81 10.64 15.50
CA GLY A 36 5.45 9.29 15.01
C GLY A 36 4.98 9.24 13.54
N TRP A 37 4.57 10.37 12.96
CA TRP A 37 4.24 10.49 11.53
C TRP A 37 5.41 11.07 10.73
N LEU A 38 5.95 12.22 11.16
CA LEU A 38 6.98 12.94 10.41
C LEU A 38 8.30 12.15 10.31
N GLN A 39 8.76 11.54 11.41
CA GLN A 39 10.01 10.78 11.42
C GLN A 39 9.90 9.55 10.51
N PHE A 40 8.79 8.82 10.60
CA PHE A 40 8.52 7.68 9.72
C PHE A 40 8.53 8.12 8.25
N TYR A 41 7.74 9.13 7.88
CA TYR A 41 7.68 9.65 6.51
C TYR A 41 9.07 10.02 5.96
N ASN A 42 9.87 10.72 6.77
CA ASN A 42 11.23 11.09 6.39
C ASN A 42 12.14 9.89 6.15
N ALA A 43 11.98 8.82 6.93
CA ALA A 43 12.77 7.60 6.80
C ALA A 43 12.38 6.76 5.58
N ILE A 44 11.12 6.84 5.14
CA ILE A 44 10.54 5.94 4.13
C ILE A 44 10.33 6.58 2.76
N LYS A 45 10.50 7.90 2.61
CA LYS A 45 10.43 8.54 1.30
C LYS A 45 11.43 7.91 0.30
N PRO A 46 11.09 7.83 -0.99
CA PRO A 46 12.02 7.36 -2.02
C PRO A 46 13.32 8.16 -2.00
N ARG A 47 14.43 7.44 -2.08
CA ARG A 47 15.77 8.02 -2.12
C ARG A 47 16.15 8.38 -3.54
N ALA A 48 16.42 9.66 -3.76
CA ALA A 48 16.79 10.19 -5.07
C ALA A 48 18.13 9.62 -5.56
N ASP A 49 19.09 9.45 -4.67
CA ASP A 49 20.42 8.85 -4.95
C ASP A 49 20.34 7.39 -5.42
N LYS A 50 19.27 6.68 -5.06
CA LYS A 50 19.00 5.31 -5.51
C LYS A 50 17.96 5.22 -6.62
N HIS A 51 17.48 6.35 -7.15
CA HIS A 51 16.44 6.42 -8.17
C HIS A 51 15.16 5.64 -7.81
N GLU A 52 14.80 5.62 -6.52
CA GLU A 52 13.63 4.92 -6.04
C GLU A 52 12.33 5.61 -6.45
N LEU A 53 11.28 4.81 -6.55
CA LEU A 53 9.90 5.26 -6.75
C LEU A 53 9.06 4.92 -5.52
N TRP A 54 7.96 5.65 -5.33
CA TRP A 54 6.90 5.17 -4.45
C TRP A 54 6.31 3.89 -5.04
N VAL A 55 6.22 2.84 -4.23
CA VAL A 55 5.59 1.57 -4.60
C VAL A 55 4.32 1.45 -3.78
N THR A 56 3.24 2.02 -4.32
CA THR A 56 1.92 1.87 -3.74
C THR A 56 1.35 0.50 -4.12
N ASN A 57 0.40 0.01 -3.35
CA ASN A 57 -0.30 -1.22 -3.71
C ASN A 57 -1.79 -1.08 -3.50
N GLY A 58 -2.56 -1.97 -4.10
CA GLY A 58 -4.00 -1.97 -3.94
C GLY A 58 -4.66 -3.10 -4.67
N ARG A 59 -5.97 -2.96 -4.82
CA ARG A 59 -6.79 -3.94 -5.52
C ARG A 59 -6.62 -3.74 -7.02
N ILE A 60 -6.69 -4.87 -7.72
CA ILE A 60 -6.82 -4.97 -9.17
C ILE A 60 -8.21 -5.55 -9.39
N ASN A 61 -9.01 -4.93 -10.27
CA ASN A 61 -10.44 -5.21 -10.38
C ASN A 61 -10.72 -6.70 -10.65
N GLU A 62 -9.85 -7.33 -11.43
CA GLU A 62 -9.97 -8.72 -11.85
C GLU A 62 -9.51 -9.74 -10.80
N VAL A 63 -8.92 -9.29 -9.70
CA VAL A 63 -8.34 -10.16 -8.65
C VAL A 63 -9.06 -9.97 -7.33
N TRP A 64 -9.70 -11.03 -6.88
CA TRP A 64 -10.28 -11.13 -5.56
C TRP A 64 -9.20 -11.45 -4.52
N GLN A 65 -8.89 -10.45 -3.69
CA GLN A 65 -7.95 -10.56 -2.57
C GLN A 65 -6.57 -11.08 -3.01
N SER A 66 -6.16 -12.26 -2.53
CA SER A 66 -4.90 -12.91 -2.91
C SER A 66 -4.99 -13.73 -4.21
N GLY A 67 -6.15 -13.74 -4.87
CA GLY A 67 -6.43 -14.56 -6.05
C GLY A 67 -6.57 -16.05 -5.75
N PHE A 68 -6.77 -16.44 -4.47
CA PHE A 68 -6.81 -17.84 -4.06
C PHE A 68 -7.94 -18.63 -4.74
N ASP A 69 -9.08 -17.98 -4.96
CA ASP A 69 -10.24 -18.59 -5.62
C ASP A 69 -10.21 -18.37 -7.14
N ASP A 70 -9.68 -17.24 -7.59
CA ASP A 70 -9.62 -16.86 -9.00
C ASP A 70 -8.81 -17.84 -9.85
N ARG A 71 -7.74 -18.40 -9.28
CA ARG A 71 -6.92 -19.43 -9.94
C ARG A 71 -7.67 -20.72 -10.25
N ARG A 72 -8.82 -20.95 -9.61
CA ARG A 72 -9.66 -22.14 -9.83
C ARG A 72 -10.74 -21.90 -10.87
N LYS A 73 -10.96 -20.64 -11.27
CA LYS A 73 -12.00 -20.26 -12.24
C LYS A 73 -11.39 -20.22 -13.64
N PRO A 74 -11.90 -21.01 -14.61
CA PRO A 74 -11.32 -21.07 -15.94
C PRO A 74 -11.16 -19.71 -16.61
N TYR A 75 -12.14 -18.80 -16.45
CA TYR A 75 -12.09 -17.48 -17.09
C TYR A 75 -11.01 -16.55 -16.51
N THR A 76 -10.73 -16.61 -15.20
CA THR A 76 -9.68 -15.79 -14.58
C THR A 76 -8.31 -16.45 -14.72
N ALA A 77 -8.24 -17.77 -14.63
CA ALA A 77 -7.03 -18.54 -14.86
C ALA A 77 -6.52 -18.37 -16.31
N ALA A 78 -7.43 -18.42 -17.30
CA ALA A 78 -7.11 -18.22 -18.71
C ALA A 78 -6.63 -16.80 -19.05
N ARG A 79 -6.83 -15.81 -18.17
CA ARG A 79 -6.32 -14.45 -18.35
C ARG A 79 -4.83 -14.33 -18.00
N GLY A 80 -4.23 -15.36 -17.40
CA GLY A 80 -2.84 -15.32 -16.96
C GLY A 80 -2.64 -14.21 -15.92
N LEU A 81 -2.98 -14.48 -14.65
CA LEU A 81 -2.82 -13.49 -13.59
C LEU A 81 -1.34 -13.31 -13.23
N ALA A 82 -0.55 -12.67 -14.08
CA ALA A 82 0.74 -12.14 -13.65
C ALA A 82 0.52 -10.98 -12.68
N GLN A 83 1.45 -10.78 -11.75
CA GLN A 83 1.48 -9.57 -10.95
C GLN A 83 1.77 -8.38 -11.86
N LEU A 84 0.96 -7.33 -11.79
CA LEU A 84 1.11 -6.13 -12.62
C LEU A 84 1.71 -4.97 -11.81
N LEU A 85 2.60 -4.21 -12.44
CA LEU A 85 3.12 -2.94 -11.95
C LEU A 85 2.69 -1.82 -12.91
N PHE A 86 1.77 -0.97 -12.46
CA PHE A 86 1.40 0.24 -13.19
C PHE A 86 2.45 1.32 -12.94
N MET A 87 2.95 1.92 -14.02
CA MET A 87 3.96 2.96 -13.95
C MET A 87 3.78 4.02 -15.04
N ASN A 88 4.27 5.23 -14.76
CA ASN A 88 4.29 6.32 -15.71
C ASN A 88 5.30 6.05 -16.86
N GLU A 89 4.97 6.50 -18.07
CA GLU A 89 5.80 6.33 -19.27
C GLU A 89 7.17 7.00 -19.17
N GLN A 90 7.27 8.15 -18.52
CA GLN A 90 8.53 8.88 -18.35
C GLN A 90 9.48 8.13 -17.40
N ASP A 91 8.93 7.60 -16.30
CA ASP A 91 9.70 6.77 -15.35
C ASP A 91 10.20 5.49 -16.01
N ALA A 92 9.38 4.90 -16.90
CA ALA A 92 9.74 3.72 -17.66
C ALA A 92 10.85 4.02 -18.67
N LYS A 93 10.71 5.10 -19.43
CA LYS A 93 11.71 5.57 -20.41
C LYS A 93 13.06 5.83 -19.73
N ALA A 94 13.06 6.49 -18.58
CA ALA A 94 14.27 6.77 -17.80
C ALA A 94 15.00 5.50 -17.32
N ARG A 95 14.29 4.36 -17.27
CA ARG A 95 14.79 3.06 -16.79
C ARG A 95 14.94 2.01 -17.89
N GLY A 96 14.71 2.37 -19.15
CA GLY A 96 14.76 1.44 -20.27
C GLY A 96 13.71 0.32 -20.18
N ILE A 97 12.55 0.59 -19.59
CA ILE A 97 11.46 -0.36 -19.41
C ILE A 97 10.41 -0.12 -20.50
N ALA A 98 10.06 -1.17 -21.25
CA ALA A 98 8.96 -1.17 -22.19
C ALA A 98 7.67 -1.71 -21.57
N ASN A 99 6.52 -1.41 -22.17
CA ASN A 99 5.25 -2.00 -21.77
C ASN A 99 5.30 -3.53 -21.95
N GLY A 100 4.92 -4.27 -20.91
CA GLY A 100 5.02 -5.72 -20.89
C GLY A 100 6.40 -6.27 -20.52
N ASP A 101 7.39 -5.46 -20.13
CA ASP A 101 8.65 -6.02 -19.61
C ASP A 101 8.46 -6.63 -18.21
N THR A 102 9.24 -7.66 -17.90
CA THR A 102 9.34 -8.17 -16.52
C THR A 102 10.29 -7.28 -15.75
N VAL A 103 9.79 -6.73 -14.66
CA VAL A 103 10.51 -5.83 -13.78
C VAL A 103 10.62 -6.42 -12.37
N ARG A 104 11.76 -6.19 -11.73
CA ARG A 104 11.98 -6.48 -10.31
C ARG A 104 11.92 -5.19 -9.53
N ILE A 105 11.20 -5.25 -8.43
CA ILE A 105 11.04 -4.14 -7.50
C ILE A 105 11.74 -4.54 -6.22
N THR A 106 12.74 -3.77 -5.82
CA THR A 106 13.58 -4.08 -4.65
C THR A 106 13.58 -2.92 -3.67
N ASN A 107 13.35 -3.23 -2.39
CA ASN A 107 13.55 -2.32 -1.27
C ASN A 107 14.60 -2.93 -0.33
N ASP A 108 15.77 -2.31 -0.28
CA ASP A 108 16.88 -2.77 0.57
C ASP A 108 16.74 -2.34 2.05
N THR A 109 15.71 -1.55 2.38
CA THR A 109 15.51 -0.96 3.70
C THR A 109 14.02 -0.99 4.06
N VAL A 110 13.50 -2.17 4.38
CA VAL A 110 12.13 -2.39 4.86
C VAL A 110 12.11 -2.40 6.39
N TYR A 111 11.62 -1.32 7.00
CA TYR A 111 11.38 -1.28 8.45
C TYR A 111 10.24 -2.20 8.88
N VAL A 112 10.50 -3.03 9.89
CA VAL A 112 9.56 -4.00 10.48
C VAL A 112 9.60 -3.86 12.00
N GLN A 113 8.54 -3.31 12.59
CA GLN A 113 8.43 -3.19 14.03
C GLN A 113 8.27 -4.58 14.68
N GLN A 114 9.04 -4.83 15.73
CA GLN A 114 9.00 -6.04 16.55
C GLN A 114 8.20 -5.71 17.82
N GLY A 115 6.93 -6.16 17.87
CA GLY A 115 6.04 -5.90 18.99
C GLY A 115 5.14 -4.67 18.81
N MET A 116 4.45 -4.31 19.89
CA MET A 116 3.38 -3.29 19.90
C MET A 116 3.88 -1.98 20.52
N PHE A 117 3.15 -0.89 20.28
CA PHE A 117 3.35 0.34 21.05
C PHE A 117 2.94 0.12 22.51
N PHE A 118 3.77 0.55 23.46
CA PHE A 118 3.42 0.55 24.88
C PHE A 118 2.68 1.83 25.29
N GLY A 119 3.11 2.99 24.75
CA GLY A 119 2.47 4.28 24.98
C GLY A 119 2.58 4.77 26.43
N VAL A 120 3.61 4.34 27.17
CA VAL A 120 3.84 4.77 28.56
C VAL A 120 4.67 6.04 28.59
N ALA A 121 5.76 6.07 27.80
CA ALA A 121 6.57 7.25 27.58
C ALA A 121 6.20 7.92 26.26
N ALA A 122 6.43 9.24 26.17
CA ALA A 122 6.13 10.01 24.95
C ALA A 122 6.90 9.48 23.73
N ASP A 123 8.12 9.00 23.94
CA ASP A 123 9.01 8.48 22.90
C ASP A 123 8.73 7.02 22.52
N ASP A 124 7.76 6.35 23.15
CA ASP A 124 7.32 5.00 22.79
C ASP A 124 6.52 4.97 21.49
N LEU A 125 6.09 6.14 20.99
CA LEU A 125 5.33 6.30 19.73
C LEU A 125 6.18 6.87 18.59
N ASP A 126 7.44 7.20 18.88
CA ASP A 126 8.34 7.88 17.97
C ASP A 126 9.17 6.89 17.17
N PHE A 127 9.14 7.02 15.84
CA PHE A 127 9.83 6.09 14.94
C PHE A 127 11.34 6.00 15.21
N ASN A 128 12.01 7.15 15.38
CA ASN A 128 13.46 7.20 15.59
C ASN A 128 13.85 6.56 16.93
N SER A 129 13.06 6.79 17.98
CA SER A 129 13.30 6.21 19.31
C SER A 129 13.11 4.69 19.28
N LEU A 130 12.06 4.20 18.62
CA LEU A 130 11.82 2.77 18.43
C LEU A 130 12.94 2.11 17.62
N LEU A 131 13.44 2.78 16.59
CA LEU A 131 14.58 2.30 15.80
C LEU A 131 15.86 2.25 16.65
N ALA A 132 16.18 3.31 17.39
CA ALA A 132 17.37 3.40 18.23
C ALA A 132 17.36 2.37 19.38
N LYS A 133 16.19 2.10 19.96
CA LYS A 133 15.99 1.08 21.01
C LYS A 133 15.97 -0.36 20.47
N GLY A 134 16.09 -0.56 19.15
CA GLY A 134 16.10 -1.89 18.53
C GLY A 134 14.72 -2.55 18.38
N HIS A 135 13.63 -1.80 18.55
CA HIS A 135 12.27 -2.29 18.36
C HIS A 135 11.85 -2.33 16.88
N ILE A 136 12.67 -1.79 15.97
CA ILE A 136 12.44 -1.86 14.52
C ILE A 136 13.60 -2.59 13.86
N LYS A 137 13.30 -3.73 13.24
CA LYS A 137 14.24 -4.46 12.41
C LYS A 137 14.26 -3.85 11.00
N VAL A 138 15.44 -3.77 10.41
CA VAL A 138 15.61 -3.48 8.98
C VAL A 138 15.71 -4.79 8.22
N ALA A 139 14.83 -4.98 7.24
CA ALA A 139 14.79 -6.13 6.35
C ALA A 139 14.94 -5.68 4.89
N GLN A 140 14.98 -6.65 3.98
CA GLN A 140 14.95 -6.42 2.54
C GLN A 140 13.74 -7.14 1.95
N GLY A 141 13.20 -6.58 0.87
CA GLY A 141 12.08 -7.17 0.15
C GLY A 141 12.24 -6.98 -1.35
N SER A 142 11.80 -7.98 -2.11
CA SER A 142 11.74 -7.90 -3.56
C SER A 142 10.57 -8.70 -4.12
N PHE A 143 9.97 -8.21 -5.18
CA PHE A 143 9.01 -8.97 -5.97
C PHE A 143 9.16 -8.65 -7.46
N ASP A 144 8.67 -9.56 -8.30
CA ASP A 144 8.67 -9.41 -9.75
C ASP A 144 7.25 -9.11 -10.24
N ALA A 145 7.15 -8.33 -11.32
CA ALA A 145 5.89 -7.95 -11.93
C ALA A 145 6.07 -7.69 -13.42
N VAL A 146 4.95 -7.70 -14.16
CA VAL A 146 4.88 -7.22 -15.54
C VAL A 146 4.56 -5.73 -15.52
N ALA A 147 5.39 -4.93 -16.20
CA ALA A 147 5.19 -3.50 -16.32
C ALA A 147 3.97 -3.21 -17.22
N VAL A 148 3.05 -2.39 -16.73
CA VAL A 148 1.93 -1.83 -17.49
C VAL A 148 2.10 -0.32 -17.51
N LEU A 149 2.42 0.22 -18.68
CA LEU A 149 2.58 1.66 -18.83
C LEU A 149 1.20 2.31 -18.89
N ASP A 150 0.97 3.30 -18.04
CA ASP A 150 -0.29 4.04 -18.00
C ASP A 150 0.00 5.55 -17.87
N PRO A 151 -0.40 6.37 -18.85
CA PRO A 151 -0.16 7.82 -18.80
C PRO A 151 -0.93 8.52 -17.67
N GLY A 152 -1.97 7.89 -17.10
CA GLY A 152 -2.68 8.38 -15.92
C GLY A 152 -1.89 8.23 -14.62
N MET A 153 -0.83 7.42 -14.61
CA MET A 153 0.04 7.29 -13.43
C MET A 153 0.89 8.54 -13.24
N ARG A 154 0.93 9.06 -12.02
CA ARG A 154 1.82 10.17 -11.65
C ARG A 154 3.29 9.72 -11.68
N ALA A 155 4.16 10.51 -12.30
CA ALA A 155 5.60 10.29 -12.25
C ALA A 155 6.13 10.25 -10.80
N GLY A 156 7.08 9.35 -10.52
CA GLY A 156 7.58 9.07 -9.18
C GLY A 156 6.78 8.01 -8.41
N VAL A 157 5.64 7.54 -8.96
CA VAL A 157 4.72 6.63 -8.27
C VAL A 157 4.39 5.43 -9.15
N THR A 158 4.45 4.25 -8.55
CA THR A 158 4.00 2.99 -9.12
C THR A 158 2.88 2.39 -8.28
N LYS A 159 2.07 1.53 -8.90
CA LYS A 159 1.01 0.78 -8.21
C LYS A 159 1.09 -0.69 -8.57
N ALA A 160 1.00 -1.57 -7.57
CA ALA A 160 0.95 -3.01 -7.78
C ALA A 160 -0.24 -3.67 -7.08
N GLY A 161 -0.57 -4.91 -7.45
CA GLY A 161 -1.48 -5.76 -6.68
C GLY A 161 -0.90 -6.09 -5.31
N PHE A 162 -1.68 -5.98 -4.22
CA PHE A 162 -1.09 -6.06 -2.87
C PHE A 162 -0.57 -7.45 -2.46
N ASN A 163 -1.31 -8.53 -2.72
CA ASN A 163 -1.01 -9.86 -2.20
C ASN A 163 -1.07 -10.95 -3.28
N HIS A 164 -0.54 -10.65 -4.46
CA HIS A 164 -0.42 -11.65 -5.51
C HIS A 164 0.48 -12.79 -5.05
N SER A 165 -0.04 -14.01 -5.02
CA SER A 165 0.71 -15.14 -4.44
C SER A 165 1.97 -15.43 -5.24
N GLY A 166 3.11 -15.45 -4.53
CA GLY A 166 4.46 -15.61 -5.07
C GLY A 166 5.17 -14.28 -5.41
N HIS A 167 4.41 -13.19 -5.55
CA HIS A 167 4.91 -11.88 -6.00
C HIS A 167 4.21 -10.74 -5.25
N GLN A 168 4.16 -10.84 -3.91
CA GLN A 168 3.39 -9.92 -3.08
C GLN A 168 4.05 -8.54 -3.01
N ALA A 169 3.38 -7.48 -3.47
CA ALA A 169 3.93 -6.11 -3.35
C ALA A 169 4.09 -5.66 -1.90
N ASN A 170 3.38 -6.29 -0.94
CA ASN A 170 3.55 -5.99 0.48
C ASN A 170 4.98 -6.26 1.00
N VAL A 171 5.79 -7.09 0.33
CA VAL A 171 7.17 -7.39 0.79
C VAL A 171 8.09 -6.17 0.76
N VAL A 172 7.79 -5.16 -0.06
CA VAL A 172 8.56 -3.90 -0.13
C VAL A 172 7.95 -2.79 0.74
N CYS A 173 6.86 -3.07 1.46
CA CYS A 173 6.18 -2.12 2.33
C CYS A 173 6.65 -2.27 3.77
N HIS A 174 6.75 -1.13 4.46
CA HIS A 174 7.13 -1.11 5.87
C HIS A 174 6.02 -1.70 6.75
N ALA A 175 6.41 -2.56 7.69
CA ALA A 175 5.55 -3.10 8.73
C ALA A 175 5.73 -2.31 10.03
N VAL A 176 5.59 -0.99 9.95
CA VAL A 176 5.54 -0.08 11.10
C VAL A 176 4.12 0.45 11.19
N PRO A 177 3.35 0.04 12.22
CA PRO A 177 1.98 0.49 12.37
C PRO A 177 1.90 1.99 12.64
N ASP A 178 0.75 2.58 12.35
CA ASP A 178 0.40 3.92 12.80
C ASP A 178 0.29 3.96 14.34
N PRO A 179 0.97 4.89 15.04
CA PRO A 179 0.99 4.92 16.50
C PRO A 179 -0.37 5.21 17.14
N MET A 180 -1.32 5.79 16.40
CA MET A 180 -2.64 6.12 16.93
C MET A 180 -3.64 4.98 16.74
N THR A 181 -3.60 4.32 15.59
CA THR A 181 -4.61 3.33 15.17
C THR A 181 -4.09 1.89 15.16
N ASN A 182 -2.78 1.71 15.30
CA ASN A 182 -2.07 0.45 15.14
C ASN A 182 -2.27 -0.23 13.77
N ASN A 183 -2.72 0.53 12.76
CA ASN A 183 -2.89 0.02 11.41
C ASN A 183 -1.59 0.11 10.60
N TYR A 184 -1.29 -0.93 9.84
CA TYR A 184 -0.15 -0.92 8.92
C TYR A 184 -0.33 0.07 7.78
N ARG A 185 0.75 0.78 7.45
CA ARG A 185 0.77 1.85 6.43
C ARG A 185 1.19 1.30 5.06
N TYR A 186 0.51 0.24 4.60
CA TYR A 186 0.88 -0.51 3.39
C TYR A 186 0.96 0.31 2.08
N LYS A 187 0.39 1.52 2.04
CA LYS A 187 0.41 2.37 0.85
C LYS A 187 1.72 3.14 0.66
N LEU A 188 2.62 3.02 1.62
CA LEU A 188 3.88 3.75 1.68
C LEU A 188 5.07 2.80 1.50
N GLY A 189 5.03 1.95 0.47
CA GLY A 189 6.21 1.22 0.01
C GLY A 189 7.11 2.10 -0.84
N ARG A 190 8.39 1.75 -0.92
CA ARG A 190 9.34 2.34 -1.87
C ARG A 190 10.17 1.24 -2.51
N GLY A 191 10.81 1.53 -3.63
CA GLY A 191 11.78 0.61 -4.20
C GLY A 191 12.40 1.07 -5.50
N ARG A 192 13.50 0.43 -5.87
CA ARG A 192 14.08 0.49 -7.20
C ARG A 192 13.30 -0.42 -8.13
N VAL A 193 13.06 0.05 -9.35
CA VAL A 193 12.40 -0.73 -10.41
C VAL A 193 13.40 -0.98 -11.51
N GLU A 194 13.69 -2.24 -11.78
CA GLU A 194 14.73 -2.65 -12.73
C GLU A 194 14.17 -3.67 -13.71
N ARG A 195 14.55 -3.56 -14.98
CA ARG A 195 14.20 -4.54 -15.99
C ARG A 195 15.01 -5.82 -15.77
N VAL A 196 14.33 -6.96 -15.60
CA VAL A 196 14.96 -8.28 -15.44
C VAL A 196 15.02 -9.02 -16.78
N GLY A 197 14.06 -8.74 -17.65
CA GLY A 197 14.00 -9.34 -18.98
C GLY A 197 12.80 -8.81 -19.74
N ARG A 198 12.68 -9.23 -20.99
CA ARG A 198 11.43 -9.09 -21.70
C ARG A 198 10.46 -10.05 -21.01
N ALA A 199 9.34 -9.57 -20.47
CA ALA A 199 8.28 -10.55 -20.25
C ALA A 199 7.92 -11.01 -21.65
N ASP A 200 7.81 -12.31 -21.85
CA ASP A 200 7.08 -12.81 -22.99
C ASP A 200 5.60 -12.76 -22.58
N PRO A 201 4.85 -11.67 -22.86
CA PRO A 201 3.45 -11.63 -22.46
C PRO A 201 2.61 -12.44 -23.45
N ALA A 202 3.27 -13.01 -24.47
CA ALA A 202 2.73 -13.62 -25.66
C ALA A 202 3.73 -14.64 -26.22
N GLY A 203 3.93 -15.74 -25.49
CA GLY A 203 4.29 -16.97 -26.16
C GLY A 203 3.09 -17.36 -27.02
N GLU A 204 2.99 -16.77 -28.21
CA GLU A 204 2.13 -17.12 -29.36
C GLU A 204 0.66 -17.51 -29.07
N THR A 205 0.12 -17.11 -27.92
CA THR A 205 -1.21 -17.53 -27.48
C THR A 205 -2.02 -16.31 -27.05
N ALA A 206 -3.24 -16.23 -27.53
CA ALA A 206 -4.20 -15.14 -27.30
C ALA A 206 -4.72 -15.04 -25.84
N HIS A 207 -3.89 -15.39 -24.84
CA HIS A 207 -4.33 -15.74 -23.47
C HIS A 207 -3.56 -15.03 -22.33
N GLY A 208 -2.88 -13.91 -22.61
CA GLY A 208 -2.27 -13.05 -21.59
C GLY A 208 -3.20 -11.91 -21.09
N PRO A 209 -2.90 -11.26 -19.96
CA PRO A 209 -3.68 -10.13 -19.49
C PRO A 209 -3.48 -8.94 -20.42
N SER A 210 -4.55 -8.20 -20.73
CA SER A 210 -4.43 -6.96 -21.51
C SER A 210 -3.45 -5.99 -20.83
N LEU A 211 -2.44 -5.58 -21.60
CA LEU A 211 -1.44 -4.58 -21.20
C LEU A 211 -1.83 -3.16 -21.62
N LYS A 212 -3.08 -2.97 -22.08
CA LYS A 212 -3.61 -1.64 -22.34
C LYS A 212 -3.64 -0.83 -21.03
N PRO A 213 -3.41 0.49 -21.10
CA PRO A 213 -3.68 1.39 -19.99
C PRO A 213 -5.09 1.18 -19.46
N ARG A 214 -5.29 1.31 -18.15
CA ARG A 214 -6.61 1.16 -17.53
C ARG A 214 -7.33 2.50 -17.37
N GLY A 215 -6.72 3.59 -17.79
CA GLY A 215 -7.32 4.93 -17.70
C GLY A 215 -7.60 5.31 -16.25
N LEU A 216 -6.63 5.06 -15.38
CA LEU A 216 -6.67 5.52 -13.99
C LEU A 216 -6.60 7.05 -13.99
N VAL A 217 -7.76 7.71 -14.06
CA VAL A 217 -7.94 9.17 -13.92
C VAL A 217 -8.57 9.45 -12.56
#